data_AF-A0A0R2LIR7-F1
#
_entry.id   AF-A0A0R2LIR7-F1
#
_cell.length_a   1.000
_cell.length_b   1.000
_cell.length_c   1.000
_cell.angle_alpha   90.00
_cell.angle_beta   90.00
_cell.angle_gamma   90.00
#
_symmetry.space_group_name_H-M   'P 1'
#
loop_
_entity.id
_entity.type
_entity.pdbx_description
1 polymer ?
#
loop_
_entity_poly.entity_id
_entity_poly.type
_entity_poly.pdbx_seq_one_letter_code
_entity_poly.pdbx_strand_id
1 'polypeptide(L)'
;MKQIWKDIKGYEGLYKINVNGEIVSLPHKYSNRWGSTVYTPARKLKPTYRPVDGGYYVYGLTDAKHKIKQHRMNILVADTFNREIKFNNLPGETWRFSFANYEVSNLGRVRSNIRNYQKDTMTYSEYRLISFQNNGHGYLALNYKSKPIYLHRLVASAFIPNPNNLPQVNHKDGDKKNNRVSNLEWVTAEENKQHAKRMGLVIQGSKSWNTQITPEKARQIKLDFINGTPTTKIMNKYEADRHTVLSIAKGKSFKRETSDIPNYSGNAKDRANITRCKSKRNTSGHVGVNFDKKSGKWRSRICYKGKTIIDKKFSSMQKAVEYREKVLNAISVSS
;
A
#
# COMPACT_ATOMS: atom_id res chain seq x y z
N MET A 1 48.18 -29.61 12.08
CA MET A 1 47.05 -29.99 12.95
C MET A 1 46.48 -31.31 12.49
N LYS A 2 46.20 -32.27 13.39
CA LYS A 2 45.54 -33.54 13.03
C LYS A 2 44.10 -33.23 12.56
N GLN A 3 43.70 -33.76 11.41
CA GLN A 3 42.33 -33.61 10.93
C GLN A 3 41.37 -34.37 11.85
N ILE A 4 40.31 -33.69 12.31
CA ILE A 4 39.26 -34.29 13.13
C ILE A 4 38.26 -34.99 12.19
N TRP A 5 38.04 -36.29 12.42
CA TRP A 5 37.08 -37.12 11.70
C TRP A 5 35.94 -37.51 12.65
N LYS A 6 34.69 -37.32 12.23
CA LYS A 6 33.49 -37.70 12.98
C LYS A 6 32.59 -38.60 12.14
N ASP A 7 31.87 -39.51 12.80
CA ASP A 7 30.85 -40.33 12.15
C ASP A 7 29.73 -39.44 11.61
N ILE A 8 29.25 -39.76 10.40
CA ILE A 8 28.13 -39.06 9.78
C ILE A 8 26.83 -39.55 10.41
N LYS A 9 25.99 -38.63 10.87
CA LYS A 9 24.71 -38.94 11.50
C LYS A 9 23.81 -39.78 10.58
N GLY A 10 23.29 -40.91 11.06
CA GLY A 10 22.50 -41.89 10.30
C GLY A 10 23.32 -42.85 9.42
N TYR A 11 24.65 -42.76 9.50
CA TYR A 11 25.63 -43.54 8.76
C TYR A 11 26.79 -43.98 9.67
N GLU A 12 26.51 -44.10 10.97
CA GLU A 12 27.47 -44.43 12.00
C GLU A 12 28.12 -45.80 11.72
N GLY A 13 29.45 -45.88 11.82
CA GLY A 13 30.18 -47.11 11.51
C GLY A 13 30.33 -47.41 10.01
N LEU A 14 29.72 -46.62 9.12
CA LEU A 14 29.86 -46.75 7.67
C LEU A 14 30.74 -45.66 7.06
N TYR A 15 30.58 -44.41 7.51
CA TYR A 15 31.30 -43.26 6.95
C TYR A 15 31.71 -42.25 8.01
N LYS A 16 32.89 -41.64 7.82
CA LYS A 16 33.37 -40.49 8.59
C LYS A 16 33.60 -39.29 7.70
N ILE A 17 33.36 -38.10 8.23
CA ILE A 17 33.58 -36.82 7.55
C ILE A 17 34.53 -35.94 8.38
N ASN A 18 35.36 -35.16 7.72
CA ASN A 18 36.20 -34.16 8.36
C ASN A 18 35.65 -32.72 8.20
N VAL A 19 36.30 -31.77 8.89
CA VAL A 19 35.93 -30.35 8.88
C VAL A 19 35.95 -29.67 7.51
N ASN A 20 36.65 -30.26 6.53
CA ASN A 20 36.76 -29.74 5.16
C ASN A 20 35.75 -30.38 4.20
N GLY A 21 34.93 -31.33 4.67
CA GLY A 21 33.95 -32.02 3.85
C GLY A 21 34.48 -33.22 3.08
N GLU A 22 35.67 -33.71 3.43
CA GLU A 22 36.18 -34.98 2.89
C GLU A 22 35.51 -36.14 3.61
N ILE A 23 35.07 -37.16 2.87
CA ILE A 23 34.41 -38.35 3.42
C ILE A 23 35.27 -39.59 3.17
N VAL A 24 35.40 -40.43 4.20
CA VAL A 24 35.97 -41.77 4.10
C VAL A 24 34.91 -42.81 4.44
N SER A 25 34.82 -43.88 3.64
CA SER A 25 34.09 -45.08 4.04
C SER A 25 34.95 -45.90 4.99
N LEU A 26 34.30 -46.52 5.96
CA LEU A 26 34.93 -47.44 6.90
C LEU A 26 34.98 -48.86 6.30
N PRO A 27 35.97 -49.66 6.71
CA PRO A 27 36.10 -51.02 6.21
C PRO A 27 34.94 -51.86 6.75
N HIS A 28 34.35 -52.69 5.89
CA HIS A 28 33.25 -53.57 6.28
C HIS A 28 33.26 -54.87 5.50
N LYS A 29 32.65 -55.90 6.07
CA LYS A 29 32.45 -57.21 5.45
C LYS A 29 30.97 -57.43 5.18
N TYR A 30 30.64 -58.01 4.04
CA TYR A 30 29.26 -58.39 3.70
C TYR A 30 29.24 -59.69 2.91
N SER A 31 28.16 -60.45 3.02
CA SER A 31 27.95 -61.66 2.20
C SER A 31 27.38 -61.27 0.84
N ASN A 32 28.02 -61.71 -0.24
CA ASN A 32 27.49 -61.51 -1.58
C ASN A 32 26.32 -62.47 -1.90
N ARG A 33 25.69 -62.30 -3.06
CA ARG A 33 24.57 -63.16 -3.52
C ARG A 33 24.93 -64.65 -3.69
N TRP A 34 26.21 -65.00 -3.63
CA TRP A 34 26.73 -66.36 -3.76
C TRP A 34 27.22 -66.93 -2.41
N GLY A 35 26.93 -66.25 -1.29
CA GLY A 35 27.28 -66.69 0.06
C GLY A 35 28.74 -66.44 0.46
N SER A 36 29.57 -65.88 -0.43
CA SER A 36 30.96 -65.55 -0.09
C SER A 36 31.05 -64.24 0.69
N THR A 37 31.91 -64.20 1.72
CA THR A 37 32.20 -62.98 2.47
C THR A 37 33.15 -62.09 1.67
N VAL A 38 32.70 -60.87 1.35
CA VAL A 38 33.49 -59.83 0.67
C VAL A 38 33.95 -58.82 1.69
N TYR A 39 35.25 -58.51 1.69
CA TYR A 39 35.83 -57.41 2.47
C TYR A 39 36.00 -56.17 1.60
N THR A 40 35.46 -55.04 2.05
CA THR A 40 35.68 -53.74 1.40
C THR A 40 36.58 -52.89 2.30
N PRO A 41 37.78 -52.48 1.83
CA PRO A 41 38.66 -51.63 2.62
C PRO A 41 38.10 -50.20 2.73
N ALA A 42 38.63 -49.46 3.72
CA ALA A 42 38.35 -48.03 3.82
C ALA A 42 38.82 -47.30 2.57
N ARG A 43 38.04 -46.32 2.09
CA ARG A 43 38.44 -45.47 0.95
C ARG A 43 37.91 -44.06 1.08
N LYS A 44 38.63 -43.09 0.52
CA LYS A 44 38.16 -41.71 0.39
C LYS A 44 37.17 -41.60 -0.77
N LEU A 45 36.03 -40.99 -0.51
CA LEU A 45 35.00 -40.76 -1.52
C LEU A 45 35.31 -39.47 -2.29
N LYS A 46 34.92 -39.45 -3.57
CA LYS A 46 34.98 -38.24 -4.41
C LYS A 46 33.58 -37.64 -4.54
N PRO A 47 33.38 -36.36 -4.17
CA PRO A 47 32.09 -35.72 -4.37
C PRO A 47 31.85 -35.41 -5.85
N THR A 48 30.58 -35.34 -6.24
CA THR A 48 30.15 -34.86 -7.55
C THR A 48 29.77 -33.39 -7.44
N TYR A 49 30.31 -32.54 -8.32
CA TYR A 49 29.87 -31.15 -8.44
C TYR A 49 28.57 -31.06 -9.25
N ARG A 50 27.60 -30.30 -8.76
CA ARG A 50 26.34 -29.98 -9.44
C ARG A 50 26.30 -28.46 -9.66
N PRO A 51 26.11 -27.92 -10.87
CA PRO A 51 26.13 -26.48 -11.13
C PRO A 51 24.80 -25.74 -10.83
N VAL A 52 23.75 -26.46 -10.42
CA VAL A 52 22.41 -25.89 -10.18
C VAL A 52 22.38 -25.03 -8.91
N ASP A 53 21.55 -23.99 -8.86
CA ASP A 53 21.33 -23.11 -7.69
C ASP A 53 22.62 -22.52 -7.09
N GLY A 54 23.55 -22.03 -7.92
CA GLY A 54 24.84 -21.50 -7.47
C GLY A 54 25.89 -22.57 -7.16
N GLY A 55 25.62 -23.82 -7.55
CA GLY A 55 26.52 -24.94 -7.53
C GLY A 55 26.72 -25.57 -6.14
N TYR A 56 26.93 -26.88 -6.05
CA TYR A 56 27.22 -27.57 -4.77
C TYR A 56 27.87 -28.94 -4.98
N TYR A 57 28.60 -29.41 -3.98
CA TYR A 57 29.20 -30.76 -3.95
C TYR A 57 28.27 -31.75 -3.24
N VAL A 58 28.14 -32.95 -3.81
CA VAL A 58 27.23 -34.00 -3.32
C VAL A 58 27.97 -35.32 -3.17
N TYR A 59 27.65 -36.06 -2.12
CA TYR A 59 28.08 -37.45 -1.94
C TYR A 59 26.89 -38.39 -2.03
N GLY A 60 27.07 -39.51 -2.73
CA GLY A 60 26.15 -40.66 -2.64
C GLY A 60 26.59 -41.56 -1.49
N LEU A 61 25.78 -41.67 -0.45
CA LEU A 61 26.05 -42.51 0.72
C LEU A 61 25.04 -43.66 0.78
N THR A 62 25.53 -44.87 1.00
CA THR A 62 24.71 -46.09 1.12
C THR A 62 24.35 -46.33 2.57
N ASP A 63 23.07 -46.39 2.90
CA ASP A 63 22.64 -46.67 4.28
C ASP A 63 22.79 -48.16 4.65
N ALA A 64 22.56 -48.49 5.92
CA ALA A 64 22.64 -49.87 6.41
C ALA A 64 21.63 -50.83 5.75
N LYS A 65 20.64 -50.31 5.03
CA LYS A 65 19.64 -51.08 4.25
C LYS A 65 20.01 -51.16 2.77
N HIS A 66 21.26 -50.85 2.42
CA HIS A 66 21.79 -50.81 1.06
C HIS A 66 21.08 -49.82 0.11
N LYS A 67 20.42 -48.78 0.65
CA LYS A 67 19.82 -47.71 -0.17
C LYS A 67 20.78 -46.53 -0.30
N ILE A 68 21.01 -46.09 -1.52
CA ILE A 68 21.86 -44.94 -1.81
C ILE A 68 21.04 -43.65 -1.72
N LYS A 69 21.55 -42.66 -0.98
CA LYS A 69 20.97 -41.31 -0.90
C LYS A 69 22.04 -40.27 -1.19
N GLN A 70 21.65 -39.21 -1.90
CA GLN A 70 22.52 -38.08 -2.18
C GLN A 70 22.42 -37.05 -1.05
N HIS A 71 23.58 -36.61 -0.57
CA HIS A 71 23.69 -35.63 0.51
C HIS A 71 24.64 -34.51 0.11
N ARG A 72 24.24 -33.26 0.35
CA ARG A 72 25.10 -32.09 0.09
C ARG A 72 26.22 -32.04 1.11
N MET A 73 27.46 -31.87 0.64
CA MET A 73 28.66 -31.83 1.50
C MET A 73 28.54 -30.78 2.60
N ASN A 74 28.10 -29.56 2.26
CA ASN A 74 27.99 -28.47 3.22
C ASN A 74 26.98 -28.76 4.34
N ILE A 75 25.89 -29.49 4.05
CA ILE A 75 24.90 -29.89 5.04
C ILE A 75 25.50 -30.94 5.99
N LEU A 76 26.15 -31.97 5.44
CA LEU A 76 26.79 -33.03 6.24
C LEU A 76 27.83 -32.46 7.20
N VAL A 77 28.68 -31.54 6.74
CA VAL A 77 29.68 -30.87 7.58
C VAL A 77 28.99 -30.03 8.65
N ALA A 78 28.01 -29.21 8.27
CA ALA A 78 27.33 -28.31 9.20
C ALA A 78 26.64 -29.09 10.33
N ASP A 79 25.92 -30.16 10.00
CA ASP A 79 25.22 -31.01 10.98
C ASP A 79 26.20 -31.81 11.85
N THR A 80 27.19 -32.47 11.25
CA THR A 80 28.12 -33.36 11.98
C THR A 80 28.99 -32.58 12.97
N PHE A 81 29.36 -31.34 12.63
CA PHE A 81 30.17 -30.48 13.48
C PHE A 81 29.33 -29.46 14.28
N ASN A 82 28.01 -29.52 14.21
CA ASN A 82 27.09 -28.59 14.88
C ASN A 82 27.47 -27.11 14.66
N ARG A 83 27.74 -26.74 13.41
CA ARG A 83 28.17 -25.38 13.02
C ARG A 83 26.98 -24.42 12.95
N GLU A 84 26.29 -24.29 14.06
CA GLU A 84 25.14 -23.39 14.19
C GLU A 84 25.59 -21.94 14.35
N ILE A 85 25.06 -21.07 13.50
CA ILE A 85 25.10 -19.62 13.69
C ILE A 85 23.78 -19.24 14.35
N LYS A 86 23.85 -18.75 15.60
CA LYS A 86 22.67 -18.29 16.32
C LYS A 86 22.02 -17.12 15.59
N PHE A 87 20.70 -17.19 15.44
CA PHE A 87 19.93 -16.15 14.79
C PHE A 87 19.93 -14.87 15.65
N ASN A 88 20.29 -13.75 15.04
CA ASN A 88 20.38 -12.47 15.72
C ASN A 88 19.00 -11.77 15.83
N ASN A 89 18.46 -11.73 17.04
CA ASN A 89 17.24 -10.98 17.36
C ASN A 89 17.58 -9.53 17.75
N LEU A 90 16.70 -8.59 17.42
CA LEU A 90 16.85 -7.21 17.87
C LEU A 90 16.38 -7.05 19.32
N PRO A 91 16.85 -6.01 20.05
CA PRO A 91 16.38 -5.72 21.40
C PRO A 91 14.85 -5.53 21.44
N GLY A 92 14.18 -6.23 22.36
CA GLY A 92 12.72 -6.19 22.51
C GLY A 92 11.94 -6.88 21.37
N GLU A 93 12.61 -7.63 20.50
CA GLU A 93 11.98 -8.37 19.42
C GLU A 93 11.33 -9.67 19.93
N THR A 94 10.03 -9.79 19.72
CA THR A 94 9.25 -10.99 20.03
C THR A 94 8.70 -11.59 18.74
N TRP A 95 8.76 -12.91 18.62
CA TRP A 95 8.32 -13.65 17.44
C TRP A 95 7.04 -14.44 17.74
N ARG A 96 6.13 -14.51 16.77
CA ARG A 96 4.91 -15.33 16.81
C ARG A 96 4.75 -16.13 15.54
N PHE A 97 4.22 -17.34 15.67
CA PHE A 97 3.80 -18.15 14.54
C PHE A 97 2.77 -17.40 13.70
N SER A 98 2.84 -17.56 12.38
CA SER A 98 1.88 -16.95 11.45
C SER A 98 1.19 -18.00 10.58
N PHE A 99 1.92 -18.61 9.64
CA PHE A 99 1.41 -19.65 8.77
C PHE A 99 2.53 -20.56 8.27
N ALA A 100 2.20 -21.82 7.99
CA ALA A 100 3.14 -22.84 7.49
C ALA A 100 4.41 -22.93 8.36
N ASN A 101 5.55 -22.50 7.83
CA ASN A 101 6.85 -22.50 8.46
C ASN A 101 7.36 -21.06 8.73
N TYR A 102 6.46 -20.07 8.77
CA TYR A 102 6.82 -18.67 8.93
C TYR A 102 6.40 -18.10 10.28
N GLU A 103 7.31 -17.32 10.85
CA GLU A 103 7.11 -16.53 12.06
C GLU A 103 7.29 -15.04 11.75
N VAL A 104 6.48 -14.22 12.40
CA VAL A 104 6.51 -12.76 12.29
C VAL A 104 6.92 -12.13 13.61
N SER A 105 7.69 -11.05 13.53
CA SER A 105 8.17 -10.30 14.68
C SER A 105 7.35 -9.03 14.91
N ASN A 106 7.28 -8.57 16.17
CA ASN A 106 6.62 -7.32 16.52
C ASN A 106 7.26 -6.08 15.84
N LEU A 107 8.49 -6.21 15.34
CA LEU A 107 9.21 -5.18 14.60
C LEU A 107 8.95 -5.23 13.09
N GLY A 108 8.10 -6.13 12.62
CA GLY A 108 7.76 -6.25 11.20
C GLY A 108 8.75 -7.09 10.39
N ARG A 109 9.56 -7.93 11.04
CA ARG A 109 10.43 -8.91 10.36
C ARG A 109 9.71 -10.25 10.21
N VAL A 110 10.11 -11.04 9.22
CA VAL A 110 9.62 -12.42 9.02
C VAL A 110 10.78 -13.37 8.86
N ARG A 111 10.68 -14.53 9.49
CA ARG A 111 11.65 -15.61 9.35
C ARG A 111 10.94 -16.93 9.05
N SER A 112 11.61 -17.79 8.31
CA SER A 112 11.23 -19.19 8.20
C SER A 112 11.87 -19.99 9.34
N ASN A 113 11.14 -20.93 9.94
CA ASN A 113 11.62 -21.89 10.94
C ASN A 113 12.15 -23.20 10.30
N ILE A 114 12.56 -23.12 9.03
CA ILE A 114 13.32 -24.18 8.35
C ILE A 114 14.80 -23.81 8.41
N ARG A 115 15.64 -24.80 8.75
CA ARG A 115 17.09 -24.67 8.75
C ARG A 115 17.62 -24.08 7.45
N ASN A 116 18.43 -23.04 7.61
CA ASN A 116 19.08 -22.33 6.53
C ASN A 116 20.56 -22.67 6.51
N TYR A 117 20.99 -23.47 5.53
CA TYR A 117 22.38 -23.85 5.36
C TYR A 117 23.13 -22.86 4.48
N GLN A 118 24.29 -22.40 4.94
CA GLN A 118 25.20 -21.57 4.17
C GLN A 118 26.26 -22.46 3.53
N LYS A 119 26.35 -22.41 2.19
CA LYS A 119 27.25 -23.28 1.42
C LYS A 119 28.71 -22.97 1.70
N ASP A 120 29.10 -21.70 1.65
CA ASP A 120 30.51 -21.30 1.64
C ASP A 120 31.17 -21.48 3.01
N THR A 121 30.44 -21.21 4.08
CA THR A 121 30.92 -21.39 5.45
C THR A 121 30.62 -22.78 6.03
N MET A 122 29.81 -23.59 5.33
CA MET A 122 29.34 -24.91 5.80
C MET A 122 28.73 -24.82 7.21
N THR A 123 27.90 -23.80 7.42
CA THR A 123 27.20 -23.51 8.68
C THR A 123 25.70 -23.59 8.44
N TYR A 124 24.92 -23.57 9.52
CA TYR A 124 23.48 -23.42 9.43
C TYR A 124 22.94 -22.46 10.47
N SER A 125 21.76 -21.91 10.22
CA SER A 125 20.95 -21.22 11.22
C SER A 125 19.60 -21.93 11.29
N GLU A 126 19.03 -22.10 12.49
CA GLU A 126 17.69 -22.69 12.66
C GLU A 126 16.60 -21.85 11.98
N TYR A 127 16.89 -20.58 11.71
CA TYR A 127 15.97 -19.66 11.04
C TYR A 127 16.57 -19.03 9.78
N ARG A 128 15.72 -18.75 8.79
CA ARG A 128 16.05 -17.92 7.62
C ARG A 128 15.29 -16.61 7.67
N LEU A 129 15.97 -15.47 7.71
CA LEU A 129 15.32 -14.17 7.53
C LEU A 129 14.78 -14.06 6.10
N ILE A 130 13.53 -13.63 5.97
CA ILE A 130 12.86 -13.48 4.67
C ILE A 130 12.99 -12.02 4.22
N SER A 131 13.53 -11.82 3.02
CA SER A 131 13.49 -10.54 2.34
C SER A 131 12.17 -10.39 1.57
N PHE A 132 11.59 -9.20 1.64
CA PHE A 132 10.36 -8.86 0.93
C PHE A 132 10.67 -7.95 -0.25
N GLN A 133 9.91 -8.12 -1.32
CA GLN A 133 9.91 -7.19 -2.44
C GLN A 133 8.72 -6.25 -2.34
N ASN A 134 8.88 -5.04 -2.87
CA ASN A 134 7.79 -4.09 -3.04
C ASN A 134 6.88 -4.58 -4.17
N ASN A 135 5.57 -4.62 -3.94
CA ASN A 135 4.57 -5.06 -4.90
C ASN A 135 4.23 -4.02 -5.99
N GLY A 136 5.04 -2.97 -6.16
CA GLY A 136 4.77 -1.83 -7.06
C GLY A 136 3.78 -0.80 -6.50
N HIS A 137 3.07 -1.10 -5.40
CA HIS A 137 2.12 -0.20 -4.74
C HIS A 137 2.60 0.28 -3.36
N GLY A 138 3.87 0.05 -3.04
CA GLY A 138 4.53 0.46 -1.79
C GLY A 138 4.44 -0.57 -0.66
N TYR A 139 3.73 -1.68 -0.86
CA TYR A 139 3.58 -2.70 0.18
C TYR A 139 4.62 -3.81 0.02
N LEU A 140 5.14 -4.28 1.15
CA LEU A 140 5.97 -5.48 1.23
C LEU A 140 5.07 -6.73 1.20
N ALA A 141 5.33 -7.64 0.26
CA ALA A 141 4.55 -8.85 0.07
C ALA A 141 5.42 -10.08 -0.23
N LEU A 142 4.96 -11.24 0.20
CA LEU A 142 5.50 -12.56 -0.16
C LEU A 142 4.48 -13.27 -1.04
N ASN A 143 4.94 -13.87 -2.14
CA ASN A 143 4.09 -14.78 -2.91
C ASN A 143 4.13 -16.17 -2.28
N TYR A 144 2.98 -16.67 -1.83
CA TYR A 144 2.84 -18.01 -1.28
C TYR A 144 1.67 -18.72 -1.95
N LYS A 145 1.93 -19.89 -2.56
CA LYS A 145 0.93 -20.66 -3.35
C LYS A 145 0.14 -19.77 -4.34
N SER A 146 0.87 -18.95 -5.10
CA SER A 146 0.30 -18.00 -6.08
C SER A 146 -0.62 -16.91 -5.52
N LYS A 147 -0.64 -16.71 -4.19
CA LYS A 147 -1.36 -15.61 -3.54
C LYS A 147 -0.38 -14.63 -2.88
N PRO A 148 -0.52 -13.31 -3.10
CA PRO A 148 0.29 -12.34 -2.40
C PRO A 148 -0.17 -12.24 -0.95
N ILE A 149 0.77 -12.38 -0.03
CA ILE A 149 0.57 -12.22 1.40
C ILE A 149 1.28 -10.94 1.82
N TYR A 150 0.52 -9.97 2.31
CA TYR A 150 1.06 -8.67 2.72
C TYR A 150 1.63 -8.71 4.14
N LEU A 151 2.83 -8.16 4.30
CA LEU A 151 3.57 -8.16 5.55
C LEU A 151 2.80 -7.51 6.70
N HIS A 152 2.28 -6.29 6.51
CA HIS A 152 1.50 -5.60 7.54
C HIS A 152 0.29 -6.41 8.03
N ARG A 153 -0.39 -7.16 7.15
CA ARG A 153 -1.53 -8.01 7.56
C ARG A 153 -1.06 -9.21 8.37
N LEU A 154 0.07 -9.83 8.03
CA LEU A 154 0.64 -10.93 8.81
C LEU A 154 0.98 -10.48 10.23
N VAL A 155 1.65 -9.32 10.35
CA VAL A 155 2.05 -8.76 11.63
C VAL A 155 0.81 -8.40 12.46
N ALA A 156 -0.16 -7.70 11.87
CA ALA A 156 -1.40 -7.33 12.56
C ALA A 156 -2.19 -8.56 13.03
N SER A 157 -2.35 -9.59 12.18
CA SER A 157 -3.05 -10.81 12.56
C SER A 157 -2.38 -11.58 13.70
N ALA A 158 -1.05 -11.51 13.82
CA ALA A 158 -0.33 -12.24 14.88
C ALA A 158 -0.31 -11.50 16.23
N PHE A 159 -0.30 -10.16 16.22
CA PHE A 159 -0.07 -9.36 17.42
C PHE A 159 -1.24 -8.49 17.87
N ILE A 160 -2.15 -8.13 16.96
CA ILE A 160 -3.24 -7.17 17.22
C ILE A 160 -4.58 -7.92 17.19
N PRO A 161 -5.26 -8.09 18.33
CA PRO A 161 -6.60 -8.66 18.36
C PRO A 161 -7.55 -7.89 17.44
N ASN A 162 -8.41 -8.62 16.72
CA ASN A 162 -9.42 -8.04 15.85
C ASN A 162 -10.83 -8.53 16.25
N PRO A 163 -11.33 -8.17 17.44
CA PRO A 163 -12.62 -8.66 17.95
C PRO A 163 -13.80 -8.24 17.07
N ASN A 164 -13.69 -7.09 16.39
CA ASN A 164 -14.73 -6.54 15.52
C ASN A 164 -14.64 -7.05 14.06
N ASN A 165 -13.71 -7.98 13.78
CA ASN A 165 -13.45 -8.55 12.45
C ASN A 165 -13.32 -7.48 11.34
N LEU A 166 -12.60 -6.40 11.65
CA LEU A 166 -12.39 -5.30 10.72
C LEU A 166 -11.55 -5.76 9.51
N PRO A 167 -11.91 -5.34 8.29
CA PRO A 167 -11.35 -5.93 7.08
C PRO A 167 -9.98 -5.40 6.68
N GLN A 168 -9.55 -4.23 7.16
CA GLN A 168 -8.32 -3.58 6.68
C GLN A 168 -7.34 -3.30 7.82
N VAL A 169 -6.06 -3.23 7.48
CA VAL A 169 -5.00 -2.81 8.39
C VAL A 169 -4.45 -1.48 7.88
N ASN A 170 -4.43 -0.48 8.75
CA ASN A 170 -3.91 0.85 8.48
C ASN A 170 -2.49 1.01 9.04
N HIS A 171 -1.69 1.84 8.38
CA HIS A 171 -0.40 2.33 8.86
C HIS A 171 -0.62 3.73 9.45
N LYS A 172 -0.46 3.89 10.77
CA LYS A 172 -0.80 5.14 11.50
C LYS A 172 0.02 6.35 11.01
N ASP A 173 1.26 6.12 10.58
CA ASP A 173 2.15 7.14 10.03
C ASP A 173 1.99 7.35 8.51
N GLY A 174 1.20 6.52 7.83
CA GLY A 174 1.06 6.51 6.37
C GLY A 174 2.21 5.88 5.58
N ASP A 175 3.28 5.40 6.24
CA ASP A 175 4.40 4.72 5.60
C ASP A 175 4.17 3.20 5.55
N LYS A 176 3.88 2.71 4.34
CA LYS A 176 3.64 1.28 4.05
C LYS A 176 4.85 0.37 4.32
N LYS A 177 6.05 0.94 4.48
CA LYS A 177 7.27 0.20 4.83
C LYS A 177 7.43 0.01 6.34
N ASN A 178 6.80 0.86 7.16
CA ASN A 178 6.86 0.75 8.61
C ASN A 178 5.85 -0.28 9.13
N ASN A 179 6.24 -1.55 9.10
CA ASN A 179 5.39 -2.69 9.47
C ASN A 179 5.49 -3.08 10.96
N ARG A 180 5.93 -2.17 11.84
CA ARG A 180 5.99 -2.42 13.29
C ARG A 180 4.58 -2.53 13.86
N VAL A 181 4.35 -3.44 14.81
CA VAL A 181 3.04 -3.63 15.46
C VAL A 181 2.49 -2.32 16.02
N SER A 182 3.33 -1.48 16.63
CA SER A 182 2.93 -0.19 17.19
C SER A 182 2.35 0.78 16.15
N ASN A 183 2.77 0.65 14.88
CA ASN A 183 2.33 1.48 13.76
C ASN A 183 1.10 0.93 13.02
N LEU A 184 0.64 -0.27 13.37
CA LEU A 184 -0.47 -0.93 12.69
C LEU A 184 -1.74 -0.89 13.54
N GLU A 185 -2.89 -0.88 12.87
CA GLU A 185 -4.20 -0.97 13.50
C GLU A 185 -5.24 -1.55 12.54
N TRP A 186 -6.24 -2.25 13.08
CA TRP A 186 -7.37 -2.74 12.30
C TRP A 186 -8.40 -1.63 12.13
N VAL A 187 -8.88 -1.40 10.90
CA VAL A 187 -9.83 -0.33 10.55
C VAL A 187 -10.86 -0.80 9.53
N THR A 188 -11.97 -0.08 9.46
CA THR A 188 -12.91 -0.15 8.33
C THR A 188 -12.33 0.54 7.09
N ALA A 189 -12.90 0.21 5.93
CA ALA A 189 -12.52 0.86 4.68
C ALA A 189 -12.81 2.38 4.67
N GLU A 190 -13.82 2.83 5.41
CA GLU A 190 -14.19 4.24 5.49
C GLU A 190 -13.22 5.02 6.37
N GLU A 191 -12.88 4.50 7.55
CA GLU A 191 -11.87 5.09 8.43
C GLU A 191 -10.51 5.21 7.74
N ASN A 192 -10.10 4.18 7.00
CA ASN A 192 -8.84 4.19 6.24
C ASN A 192 -8.82 5.31 5.19
N LYS A 193 -9.92 5.50 4.44
CA LYS A 193 -10.05 6.60 3.47
C LYS A 193 -10.01 7.97 4.15
N GLN A 194 -10.68 8.12 5.28
CA GLN A 194 -10.68 9.36 6.04
C GLN A 194 -9.29 9.68 6.61
N HIS A 195 -8.57 8.67 7.11
CA HIS A 195 -7.19 8.80 7.56
C HIS A 195 -6.28 9.23 6.41
N ALA A 196 -6.33 8.56 5.26
CA ALA A 196 -5.55 8.93 4.07
C ALA A 196 -5.83 10.38 3.61
N LYS A 197 -7.10 10.82 3.67
CA LYS A 197 -7.49 12.20 3.35
C LYS A 197 -6.93 13.20 4.35
N ARG A 198 -6.97 12.88 5.65
CA ARG A 198 -6.42 13.69 6.74
C ARG A 198 -4.91 13.87 6.60
N MET A 199 -4.21 12.79 6.23
CA MET A 199 -2.78 12.76 5.96
C MET A 199 -2.39 13.40 4.62
N GLY A 200 -3.35 13.81 3.80
CA GLY A 200 -3.08 14.40 2.48
C GLY A 200 -2.51 13.41 1.45
N LEU A 201 -2.64 12.11 1.69
CA LEU A 201 -2.16 11.04 0.80
C LEU A 201 -3.06 10.84 -0.43
N VAL A 202 -4.29 11.36 -0.38
CA VAL A 202 -5.23 11.29 -1.50
C VAL A 202 -4.87 12.36 -2.52
N ILE A 203 -4.38 11.92 -3.68
CA ILE A 203 -4.19 12.76 -4.85
C ILE A 203 -5.59 13.20 -5.35
N GLN A 204 -5.84 14.51 -5.39
CA GLN A 204 -7.12 15.09 -5.84
C GLN A 204 -6.91 16.12 -6.94
N GLY A 205 -7.90 16.23 -7.83
CA GLY A 205 -7.95 17.27 -8.86
C GLY A 205 -6.76 17.23 -9.80
N SER A 206 -6.13 18.39 -10.01
CA SER A 206 -5.02 18.63 -10.94
C SER A 206 -3.79 17.76 -10.73
N LYS A 207 -3.59 17.19 -9.53
CA LYS A 207 -2.46 16.30 -9.22
C LYS A 207 -2.67 14.86 -9.69
N SER A 208 -3.87 14.49 -10.13
CA SER A 208 -4.10 13.16 -10.70
C SER A 208 -3.47 13.09 -12.10
N TRP A 209 -2.63 12.09 -12.31
CA TRP A 209 -1.92 11.84 -13.58
C TRP A 209 -2.87 11.65 -14.78
N ASN A 210 -4.13 11.28 -14.51
CA ASN A 210 -5.14 11.00 -15.52
C ASN A 210 -6.16 12.14 -15.70
N THR A 211 -5.83 13.36 -15.27
CA THR A 211 -6.79 14.46 -15.33
C THR A 211 -6.71 15.16 -16.68
N GLN A 212 -7.58 14.78 -17.62
CA GLN A 212 -7.75 15.49 -18.89
C GLN A 212 -8.19 16.97 -18.71
N ILE A 213 -8.69 17.30 -17.51
CA ILE A 213 -9.16 18.63 -17.14
C ILE A 213 -8.05 19.37 -16.38
N THR A 214 -7.49 20.40 -17.01
CA THR A 214 -6.54 21.31 -16.36
C THR A 214 -7.26 22.17 -15.31
N PRO A 215 -6.55 22.76 -14.32
CA PRO A 215 -7.11 23.72 -13.38
C PRO A 215 -7.95 24.83 -14.04
N GLU A 216 -7.49 25.34 -15.18
CA GLU A 216 -8.14 26.41 -15.94
C GLU A 216 -9.45 25.93 -16.54
N LYS A 217 -9.46 24.74 -17.15
CA LYS A 217 -10.69 24.10 -17.65
C LYS A 217 -11.68 23.86 -16.51
N ALA A 218 -11.22 23.39 -15.35
CA ALA A 218 -12.09 23.18 -14.19
C ALA A 218 -12.72 24.49 -13.69
N ARG A 219 -11.95 25.58 -13.65
CA ARG A 219 -12.44 26.92 -13.32
C ARG A 219 -13.51 27.37 -14.31
N GLN A 220 -13.27 27.21 -15.60
CA GLN A 220 -14.21 27.61 -16.63
C GLN A 220 -15.48 26.75 -16.64
N ILE A 221 -15.37 25.44 -16.41
CA ILE A 221 -16.52 24.55 -16.21
C ILE A 221 -17.40 25.04 -15.06
N LYS A 222 -16.81 25.46 -13.94
CA LYS A 222 -17.54 25.97 -12.78
C LYS A 222 -18.25 27.29 -13.08
N LEU A 223 -17.58 28.20 -13.79
CA LEU A 223 -18.16 29.48 -14.25
C LEU A 223 -19.31 29.26 -15.23
N ASP A 224 -19.10 28.49 -16.29
CA ASP A 224 -20.11 28.19 -17.31
C ASP A 224 -21.36 27.54 -16.67
N PHE A 225 -21.16 26.68 -15.66
CA PHE A 225 -22.24 26.06 -14.90
C PHE A 225 -23.02 27.07 -14.05
N ILE A 226 -22.34 27.99 -13.36
CA ILE A 226 -22.97 29.05 -12.55
C ILE A 226 -23.71 30.07 -13.43
N ASN A 227 -23.18 30.35 -14.61
CA ASN A 227 -23.79 31.22 -15.61
C ASN A 227 -25.01 30.57 -16.29
N GLY A 228 -25.37 29.34 -15.92
CA GLY A 228 -26.59 28.66 -16.37
C GLY A 228 -26.43 27.86 -17.65
N THR A 229 -25.20 27.68 -18.16
CA THR A 229 -24.96 26.87 -19.35
C THR A 229 -25.45 25.43 -19.12
N PRO A 230 -26.21 24.84 -20.06
CA PRO A 230 -26.65 23.45 -19.95
C PRO A 230 -25.47 22.50 -19.76
N THR A 231 -25.55 21.60 -18.77
CA THR A 231 -24.48 20.62 -18.48
C THR A 231 -24.11 19.80 -19.71
N THR A 232 -25.05 19.49 -20.61
CA THR A 232 -24.76 18.81 -21.90
C THR A 232 -23.83 19.62 -22.79
N LYS A 233 -24.03 20.94 -22.87
CA LYS A 233 -23.15 21.85 -23.62
C LYS A 233 -21.77 21.97 -22.98
N ILE A 234 -21.71 22.00 -21.64
CA ILE A 234 -20.44 22.01 -20.89
C ILE A 234 -19.67 20.69 -21.09
N MET A 235 -20.36 19.54 -21.03
CA MET A 235 -19.76 18.23 -21.28
C MET A 235 -19.09 18.17 -22.66
N ASN A 236 -19.80 18.59 -23.70
CA ASN A 236 -19.27 18.59 -25.06
C ASN A 236 -18.15 19.62 -25.25
N LYS A 237 -18.29 20.83 -24.68
CA LYS A 237 -17.31 21.91 -24.83
C LYS A 237 -15.96 21.59 -24.18
N TYR A 238 -15.97 20.88 -23.06
CA TYR A 238 -14.76 20.57 -22.30
C TYR A 238 -14.37 19.09 -22.34
N GLU A 239 -15.03 18.30 -23.19
CA GLU A 239 -14.85 16.84 -23.30
C GLU A 239 -14.87 16.17 -21.93
N ALA A 240 -15.79 16.63 -21.07
CA ALA A 240 -15.85 16.26 -19.67
C ALA A 240 -17.08 15.39 -19.39
N ASP A 241 -16.90 14.31 -18.64
CA ASP A 241 -18.02 13.51 -18.18
C ASP A 241 -18.97 14.31 -17.25
N ARG A 242 -20.26 13.96 -17.29
CA ARG A 242 -21.31 14.60 -16.48
C ARG A 242 -20.98 14.59 -14.99
N HIS A 243 -20.45 13.49 -14.46
CA HIS A 243 -20.07 13.39 -13.05
C HIS A 243 -18.93 14.34 -12.72
N THR A 244 -17.96 14.50 -13.62
CA THR A 244 -16.84 15.42 -13.45
C THR A 244 -17.32 16.87 -13.39
N VAL A 245 -18.17 17.28 -14.33
CA VAL A 245 -18.77 18.63 -14.35
C VAL A 245 -19.54 18.91 -13.05
N LEU A 246 -20.37 17.96 -12.61
CA LEU A 246 -21.15 18.13 -11.37
C LEU A 246 -20.27 18.11 -10.11
N SER A 247 -19.19 17.33 -10.08
CA SER A 247 -18.25 17.29 -8.96
C SER A 247 -17.53 18.62 -8.80
N ILE A 248 -17.07 19.22 -9.91
CA ILE A 248 -16.45 20.55 -9.95
C ILE A 248 -17.45 21.63 -9.51
N ALA A 249 -18.67 21.62 -10.10
CA ALA A 249 -19.71 22.59 -9.77
C ALA A 249 -20.10 22.57 -8.28
N LYS A 250 -20.20 21.36 -7.68
CA LYS A 250 -20.50 21.18 -6.25
C LYS A 250 -19.30 21.42 -5.33
N GLY A 251 -18.11 21.72 -5.87
CA GLY A 251 -16.89 21.94 -5.09
C GLY A 251 -16.32 20.68 -4.44
N LYS A 252 -16.64 19.49 -4.97
CA LYS A 252 -16.11 18.20 -4.52
C LYS A 252 -14.74 17.89 -5.13
N SER A 253 -14.49 18.37 -6.35
CA SER A 253 -13.20 18.29 -7.07
C SER A 253 -12.66 19.71 -7.36
N PHE A 254 -11.35 19.86 -7.54
CA PHE A 254 -10.69 21.16 -7.79
C PHE A 254 -11.04 22.24 -6.76
N LYS A 255 -11.15 21.84 -5.49
CA LYS A 255 -11.62 22.71 -4.40
C LYS A 255 -10.65 23.87 -4.14
N ARG A 256 -9.35 23.66 -4.28
CA ARG A 256 -8.32 24.69 -4.06
C ARG A 256 -8.29 25.68 -5.22
N GLU A 257 -8.40 25.17 -6.44
CA GLU A 257 -8.28 25.92 -7.69
C GLU A 257 -9.54 26.74 -8.02
N THR A 258 -10.68 26.39 -7.42
CA THR A 258 -11.97 27.07 -7.63
C THR A 258 -12.59 27.61 -6.33
N SER A 259 -11.78 27.82 -5.29
CA SER A 259 -12.26 28.25 -3.97
C SER A 259 -12.88 29.64 -3.96
N ASP A 260 -12.50 30.48 -4.92
CA ASP A 260 -13.01 31.84 -5.13
C ASP A 260 -14.38 31.88 -5.83
N ILE A 261 -14.82 30.74 -6.38
CA ILE A 261 -16.09 30.62 -7.11
C ILE A 261 -17.11 29.86 -6.23
N PRO A 262 -18.34 30.37 -6.03
CA PRO A 262 -19.36 29.73 -5.19
C PRO A 262 -19.68 28.28 -5.60
N ASN A 263 -19.95 27.41 -4.63
CA ASN A 263 -20.36 26.03 -4.90
C ASN A 263 -21.85 25.95 -5.22
N TYR A 264 -22.20 25.08 -6.17
CA TYR A 264 -23.58 24.81 -6.53
C TYR A 264 -24.29 23.94 -5.48
N SER A 265 -25.48 24.37 -5.04
CA SER A 265 -26.29 23.70 -4.02
C SER A 265 -27.70 23.28 -4.49
N GLY A 266 -27.96 23.21 -5.81
CA GLY A 266 -29.30 22.98 -6.40
C GLY A 266 -29.50 21.64 -7.14
N ASN A 267 -30.66 21.48 -7.79
CA ASN A 267 -31.02 20.35 -8.66
C ASN A 267 -30.90 20.70 -10.16
N ALA A 268 -30.37 19.79 -11.00
CA ALA A 268 -29.93 20.08 -12.37
C ALA A 268 -31.03 20.52 -13.37
N LYS A 269 -32.31 20.47 -12.99
CA LYS A 269 -33.46 20.95 -13.80
C LYS A 269 -33.64 22.48 -13.74
N ASP A 270 -32.83 23.19 -12.96
CA ASP A 270 -33.11 24.58 -12.58
C ASP A 270 -32.32 25.68 -13.34
N ARG A 271 -32.17 25.61 -14.67
CA ARG A 271 -31.15 26.40 -15.39
C ARG A 271 -31.46 27.84 -15.82
N ALA A 272 -32.67 28.37 -15.70
CA ALA A 272 -32.95 29.77 -16.06
C ALA A 272 -33.83 30.46 -15.00
N ASN A 273 -33.42 31.66 -14.54
CA ASN A 273 -34.23 32.77 -13.98
C ASN A 273 -33.45 33.64 -12.97
N ILE A 274 -32.55 34.49 -13.47
CA ILE A 274 -32.14 35.73 -12.78
C ILE A 274 -33.30 36.73 -12.99
N THR A 275 -33.99 37.12 -11.94
CA THR A 275 -35.23 37.90 -12.04
C THR A 275 -34.95 39.35 -12.46
N ARG A 276 -35.39 39.76 -13.67
CA ARG A 276 -35.45 41.16 -14.16
C ARG A 276 -36.88 41.73 -14.07
N CYS A 277 -37.53 41.71 -12.91
CA CYS A 277 -38.84 42.37 -12.74
C CYS A 277 -38.79 43.43 -11.63
N LYS A 278 -39.17 44.67 -11.97
CA LYS A 278 -39.42 45.77 -11.03
C LYS A 278 -40.59 45.39 -10.11
N SER A 279 -40.40 45.44 -8.80
CA SER A 279 -41.50 45.33 -7.82
C SER A 279 -42.30 46.64 -7.83
N LYS A 280 -43.65 46.55 -7.82
CA LYS A 280 -44.55 47.71 -7.72
C LYS A 280 -44.37 48.54 -6.44
N ARG A 281 -43.65 48.02 -5.43
CA ARG A 281 -43.37 48.69 -4.13
C ARG A 281 -41.97 49.32 -4.07
N ASN A 282 -41.29 49.50 -5.19
CA ASN A 282 -39.92 50.01 -5.20
C ASN A 282 -39.87 51.54 -5.26
N THR A 283 -39.47 52.18 -4.17
CA THR A 283 -39.33 53.64 -4.07
C THR A 283 -37.95 54.16 -4.51
N SER A 284 -36.99 53.28 -4.79
CA SER A 284 -35.63 53.67 -5.18
C SER A 284 -35.45 53.94 -6.68
N GLY A 285 -36.43 53.57 -7.51
CA GLY A 285 -36.29 53.57 -8.98
C GLY A 285 -35.41 52.44 -9.55
N HIS A 286 -34.53 51.82 -8.74
CA HIS A 286 -33.58 50.80 -9.18
C HIS A 286 -33.98 49.39 -8.72
N VAL A 287 -34.11 48.43 -9.66
CA VAL A 287 -34.54 47.04 -9.38
C VAL A 287 -33.66 46.42 -8.29
N GLY A 288 -34.27 45.89 -7.22
CA GLY A 288 -33.54 45.19 -6.17
C GLY A 288 -32.71 46.08 -5.24
N VAL A 289 -32.85 47.40 -5.31
CA VAL A 289 -32.31 48.34 -4.32
C VAL A 289 -33.46 48.90 -3.48
N ASN A 290 -33.38 48.83 -2.16
CA ASN A 290 -34.40 49.42 -1.28
C ASN A 290 -33.82 49.94 0.04
N PHE A 291 -34.52 50.88 0.68
CA PHE A 291 -34.12 51.41 1.98
C PHE A 291 -34.60 50.50 3.11
N ASP A 292 -33.68 50.03 3.96
CA ASP A 292 -33.99 49.20 5.12
C ASP A 292 -34.15 50.08 6.37
N LYS A 293 -35.42 50.41 6.69
CA LYS A 293 -35.81 51.28 7.81
C LYS A 293 -35.26 50.83 9.17
N LYS A 294 -35.04 49.53 9.40
CA LYS A 294 -34.51 49.02 10.68
C LYS A 294 -33.02 49.32 10.86
N SER A 295 -32.28 49.42 9.76
CA SER A 295 -30.82 49.63 9.79
C SER A 295 -30.39 51.02 9.35
N GLY A 296 -31.31 51.85 8.86
CA GLY A 296 -31.03 53.17 8.29
C GLY A 296 -30.14 53.14 7.03
N LYS A 297 -30.02 51.98 6.37
CA LYS A 297 -29.08 51.75 5.26
C LYS A 297 -29.79 51.30 3.99
N TRP A 298 -29.16 51.58 2.85
CA TRP A 298 -29.61 51.15 1.53
C TRP A 298 -29.16 49.73 1.23
N ARG A 299 -30.09 48.86 0.89
CA ARG A 299 -29.86 47.43 0.66
C ARG A 299 -29.84 47.15 -0.84
N SER A 300 -28.76 46.53 -1.30
CA SER A 300 -28.61 45.99 -2.65
C SER A 300 -28.84 44.48 -2.61
N ARG A 301 -29.97 44.05 -3.17
CA ARG A 301 -30.43 42.67 -3.16
C ARG A 301 -30.49 42.08 -4.56
N ILE A 302 -29.64 41.12 -4.87
CA ILE A 302 -29.74 40.34 -6.10
C ILE A 302 -30.36 38.98 -5.73
N CYS A 303 -31.41 38.61 -6.46
CA CYS A 303 -32.12 37.35 -6.26
C CYS A 303 -31.99 36.48 -7.51
N TYR A 304 -31.85 35.19 -7.28
CA TYR A 304 -31.91 34.15 -8.30
C TYR A 304 -32.97 33.13 -7.87
N LYS A 305 -33.99 32.90 -8.71
CA LYS A 305 -35.15 32.03 -8.41
C LYS A 305 -35.77 32.24 -7.02
N GLY A 306 -36.04 33.49 -6.65
CA GLY A 306 -36.70 33.84 -5.38
C GLY A 306 -35.82 33.75 -4.12
N LYS A 307 -34.58 33.25 -4.24
CA LYS A 307 -33.59 33.24 -3.15
C LYS A 307 -32.58 34.37 -3.34
N THR A 308 -32.20 35.02 -2.24
CA THR A 308 -31.26 36.14 -2.26
C THR A 308 -29.84 35.59 -2.37
N ILE A 309 -29.11 35.94 -3.44
CA ILE A 309 -27.71 35.52 -3.65
C ILE A 309 -26.72 36.56 -3.09
N ILE A 310 -27.10 37.84 -3.16
CA ILE A 310 -26.29 38.94 -2.67
C ILE A 310 -27.22 39.87 -1.91
N ASP A 311 -26.81 40.17 -0.69
CA ASP A 311 -27.54 41.01 0.22
C ASP A 311 -26.60 41.92 1.00
N LYS A 312 -26.27 43.08 0.42
CA LYS A 312 -25.34 44.03 1.05
C LYS A 312 -26.02 45.34 1.37
N LYS A 313 -25.62 45.93 2.51
CA LYS A 313 -26.12 47.22 2.98
C LYS A 313 -25.05 48.28 2.84
N PHE A 314 -25.45 49.47 2.42
CA PHE A 314 -24.59 50.61 2.13
C PHE A 314 -25.13 51.86 2.82
N SER A 315 -24.25 52.80 3.13
CA SER A 315 -24.62 54.09 3.74
C SER A 315 -25.34 55.03 2.77
N SER A 316 -25.14 54.86 1.46
CA SER A 316 -25.75 55.69 0.40
C SER A 316 -26.44 54.82 -0.65
N MET A 317 -27.54 55.33 -1.22
CA MET A 317 -28.28 54.70 -2.31
C MET A 317 -27.38 54.46 -3.53
N GLN A 318 -26.56 55.45 -3.87
CA GLN A 318 -25.72 55.43 -5.06
C GLN A 318 -24.68 54.29 -4.98
N LYS A 319 -24.06 54.09 -3.82
CA LYS A 319 -23.15 52.96 -3.58
C LYS A 319 -23.85 51.60 -3.71
N ALA A 320 -25.11 51.50 -3.31
CA ALA A 320 -25.89 50.26 -3.44
C ALA A 320 -26.23 49.94 -4.91
N VAL A 321 -26.47 50.98 -5.72
CA VAL A 321 -26.73 50.89 -7.17
C VAL A 321 -25.45 50.53 -7.92
N GLU A 322 -24.36 51.26 -7.72
CA GLU A 322 -23.05 51.01 -8.35
C GLU A 322 -22.56 49.59 -8.05
N TYR A 323 -22.67 49.15 -6.79
CA TYR A 323 -22.32 47.78 -6.42
C TYR A 323 -23.17 46.74 -7.16
N ARG A 324 -24.47 47.02 -7.32
CA ARG A 324 -25.37 46.13 -8.05
C ARG A 324 -25.00 46.04 -9.52
N GLU A 325 -24.79 47.17 -10.18
CA GLU A 325 -24.45 47.24 -11.60
C GLU A 325 -23.09 46.62 -11.88
N LYS A 326 -22.09 46.88 -11.03
CA LYS A 326 -20.79 46.21 -11.09
C LYS A 326 -20.94 44.69 -11.02
N VAL A 327 -21.78 44.19 -10.11
CA VAL A 327 -22.02 42.76 -9.96
C VAL A 327 -22.80 42.20 -11.16
N LEU A 328 -23.82 42.90 -11.66
CA LEU A 328 -24.58 42.47 -12.84
C LEU A 328 -23.73 42.48 -14.11
N ASN A 329 -22.87 43.47 -14.29
CA ASN A 329 -21.94 43.55 -15.43
C ASN A 329 -20.86 42.47 -15.34
N ALA A 330 -20.35 42.16 -14.15
CA ALA A 330 -19.45 41.01 -13.96
C ALA A 330 -20.16 39.68 -14.30
N ILE A 331 -21.46 39.58 -14.03
CA ILE A 331 -22.27 38.42 -14.40
C ILE A 331 -22.55 38.39 -15.92
N SER A 332 -22.75 39.53 -16.58
CA SER A 332 -23.12 39.59 -18.02
C SER A 332 -21.94 39.54 -18.98
N VAL A 333 -20.79 40.14 -18.65
CA VAL A 333 -19.56 40.09 -19.48
C VAL A 333 -18.94 38.68 -19.53
N SER A 334 -19.42 37.79 -18.66
CA SER A 334 -19.04 36.37 -18.61
C SER A 334 -20.00 35.44 -19.40
N SER A 335 -20.88 35.99 -20.24
CA SER A 335 -21.95 35.28 -20.98
C SER A 335 -21.58 34.90 -22.40
#